data_AF-A0A4U9D845-F1
#
_entry.id   AF-A0A4U9D845-F1
#
_cell.length_a   1.000
_cell.length_b   1.000
_cell.length_c   1.000
_cell.angle_alpha   90.00
_cell.angle_beta   90.00
_cell.angle_gamma   90.00
#
_symmetry.space_group_name_H-M   'P 1'
#
loop_
_entity.id
_entity.type
_entity.pdbx_description
1 polymer ?
#
loop_
_entity_poly.entity_id
_entity_poly.type
_entity_poly.pdbx_seq_one_letter_code
_entity_poly.pdbx_strand_id
1 'polypeptide(L)' 'MIDPVASLEGPGRWIGQIYPTSHFLTIARGTFSKALSLTDLWASFIPLLIAVPLVLGLSVWLLKKQEG' A
#
# COMPACT_ATOMS: atom_id res chain seq x y z
N MET A 1 -5.34 -10.29 15.58
CA MET A 1 -5.23 -8.82 15.65
C MET A 1 -3.96 -8.46 14.89
N ILE A 2 -4.05 -7.65 13.82
CA ILE A 2 -2.87 -7.08 13.14
C ILE A 2 -2.67 -5.69 13.72
N ASP A 3 -1.49 -5.41 14.28
CA ASP A 3 -1.17 -4.10 14.85
C ASP A 3 -1.22 -3.02 13.74
N PRO A 4 -2.01 -1.95 13.93
CA PRO A 4 -2.05 -0.86 12.97
C PRO A 4 -0.68 -0.20 12.86
N VAL A 5 -0.28 0.24 11.66
CA VAL A 5 0.98 0.99 11.48
C VAL A 5 1.07 2.23 12.38
N ALA A 6 -0.08 2.81 12.73
CA ALA A 6 -0.14 3.92 13.68
C ALA A 6 0.37 3.59 15.09
N SER A 7 0.31 2.32 15.52
CA SER A 7 0.82 1.85 16.82
C SER A 7 2.26 1.34 16.75
N LEU A 8 2.89 1.32 15.57
CA LEU A 8 4.31 0.98 15.43
C LEU A 8 5.17 2.21 15.76
N GLU A 9 6.28 1.97 16.44
CA GLU A 9 7.35 2.94 16.70
C GLU A 9 8.63 2.56 15.95
N GLY A 10 9.49 3.53 15.67
CA GLY A 10 10.78 3.30 15.02
C GLY A 10 10.70 2.86 13.55
N PRO A 11 11.64 2.03 13.05
CA PRO A 11 11.76 1.67 11.63
C PRO A 11 10.53 0.95 11.06
N GLY A 12 9.80 0.21 11.88
CA GLY A 12 8.58 -0.51 11.47
C GLY A 12 7.45 0.41 11.03
N ARG A 13 7.33 1.60 11.65
CA ARG A 13 6.37 2.63 11.24
C ARG A 13 6.69 3.19 9.86
N TRP A 14 7.96 3.46 9.59
CA TRP A 14 8.44 3.99 8.31
C TRP A 14 8.16 3.01 7.18
N ILE A 15 8.53 1.75 7.35
CA ILE A 15 8.24 0.70 6.38
C ILE A 15 6.74 0.53 6.20
N GLY A 16 5.97 0.49 7.29
CA GLY A 16 4.52 0.35 7.25
C GLY A 16 3.79 1.53 6.57
N GLN A 17 4.35 2.74 6.56
CA GLN A 17 3.77 3.88 5.85
C GLN A 17 4.02 3.83 4.34
N ILE A 18 5.16 3.27 3.93
CA ILE A 18 5.55 3.15 2.52
C ILE A 18 4.92 1.92 1.88
N TYR A 19 4.74 0.84 2.64
CA TYR A 19 4.33 -0.45 2.09
C TYR A 19 2.87 -0.43 1.61
N PRO A 20 2.59 -0.81 0.34
CA PRO A 20 1.26 -0.68 -0.26
C PRO A 20 0.15 -1.46 0.44
N THR A 21 0.47 -2.57 1.10
CA THR A 21 -0.50 -3.38 1.86
C THR A 21 -1.12 -2.61 3.04
N SER A 22 -0.40 -1.66 3.63
CA SER A 22 -0.92 -0.82 4.73
C SER A 22 -2.03 0.13 4.27
N HIS A 23 -1.88 0.69 3.06
CA HIS A 23 -2.90 1.54 2.42
C HIS A 23 -4.16 0.74 2.10
N PHE A 24 -4.01 -0.47 1.56
CA PHE A 24 -5.14 -1.39 1.32
C PHE A 24 -5.93 -1.70 2.61
N LEU A 25 -5.23 -2.03 3.70
CA LEU A 25 -5.87 -2.32 4.99
C LEU A 25 -6.63 -1.10 5.54
N THR A 26 -6.14 0.11 5.30
CA THR A 26 -6.81 1.35 5.70
C THR A 26 -8.11 1.57 4.91
N ILE A 27 -8.08 1.35 3.59
CA ILE A 27 -9.27 1.42 2.72
C ILE A 27 -10.31 0.38 3.13
N ALA A 28 -9.90 -0.87 3.35
CA ALA A 28 -10.79 -1.95 3.76
C ALA A 28 -11.49 -1.62 5.09
N ARG A 29 -10.74 -1.13 6.09
CA ARG A 29 -11.32 -0.69 7.37
C ARG A 29 -12.26 0.50 7.19
N GLY A 30 -11.91 1.49 6.38
CA GLY A 30 -12.78 2.64 6.11
C GLY A 30 -14.10 2.21 5.45
N THR A 31 -14.03 1.31 4.49
CA THR A 31 -15.20 0.80 3.75
C THR A 31 -16.10 -0.03 4.67
N PHE A 32 -15.54 -1.02 5.39
CA PHE A 32 -16.34 -1.95 6.21
C PHE A 32 -16.73 -1.40 7.58
N SER A 33 -15.91 -0.56 8.22
CA SER A 33 -16.19 -0.04 9.56
C SER A 33 -16.86 1.33 9.58
N LYS A 34 -16.80 2.08 8.47
CA LYS A 34 -17.36 3.44 8.40
C LYS A 34 -18.28 3.70 7.19
N ALA A 35 -18.54 2.69 6.35
CA ALA A 35 -19.36 2.81 5.14
C ALA A 35 -18.93 3.98 4.24
N LEU A 36 -17.62 4.27 4.17
CA LEU A 36 -17.09 5.35 3.35
C LEU A 36 -17.39 5.09 1.87
N SER A 37 -17.77 6.16 1.17
CA SER A 37 -18.04 6.11 -0.26
C SER A 37 -16.74 6.14 -1.08
N LEU A 38 -16.81 5.80 -2.37
CA LEU A 38 -15.65 5.79 -3.26
C LEU A 38 -14.95 7.16 -3.32
N THR A 39 -15.71 8.25 -3.20
CA THR A 39 -15.22 9.63 -3.19
C THR A 39 -14.34 9.91 -1.98
N ASP A 40 -14.70 9.38 -0.81
CA ASP A 40 -13.96 9.59 0.45
C ASP A 40 -12.64 8.79 0.48
N LEU A 41 -12.56 7.73 -0.33
CA LEU A 41 -11.41 6.82 -0.42
C LEU A 41 -10.47 7.17 -1.57
N TRP A 42 -10.86 8.09 -2.47
CA TRP A 42 -10.11 8.41 -3.68
C TRP A 42 -8.65 8.78 -3.40
N ALA A 43 -8.42 9.62 -2.39
CA ALA A 43 -7.06 10.00 -1.98
C ALA A 43 -6.22 8.81 -1.49
N SER A 44 -6.85 7.80 -0.87
CA SER A 44 -6.18 6.58 -0.39
C SER A 44 -5.84 5.60 -1.51
N PHE A 45 -6.42 5.72 -2.70
CA PHE A 45 -6.07 4.90 -3.86
C PHE A 45 -4.82 5.40 -4.60
N ILE A 46 -4.43 6.66 -4.44
CA ILE A 46 -3.25 7.24 -5.10
C ILE A 46 -1.96 6.45 -4.80
N PRO A 47 -1.64 6.10 -3.53
CA PRO A 47 -0.46 5.28 -3.21
C PRO A 47 -0.48 3.90 -3.86
N LEU A 48 -1.66 3.26 -3.95
CA LEU A 48 -1.84 1.97 -4.63
C LEU A 48 -1.60 2.09 -6.14
N LEU A 49 -2.08 3.16 -6.75
CA LEU A 49 -1.86 3.47 -8.16
C LEU A 49 -0.38 3.70 -8.48
N ILE A 50 0.37 4.34 -7.57
CA ILE A 50 1.82 4.57 -7.72
C ILE A 50 2.62 3.28 -7.46
N ALA A 51 2.15 2.40 -6.59
CA ALA A 51 2.82 1.13 -6.30
C ALA A 51 2.91 0.21 -7.53
N VAL A 52 1.89 0.21 -8.40
CA VAL A 52 1.86 -0.62 -9.63
C VAL A 52 3.03 -0.31 -10.58
N PRO A 53 3.20 0.93 -11.11
CA PRO A 53 4.31 1.25 -11.99
C PRO A 53 5.66 1.18 -11.28
N LEU A 54 5.73 1.45 -9.97
CA LEU A 54 6.98 1.29 -9.21
C LEU A 54 7.42 -0.17 -9.15
N VAL A 55 6.53 -1.08 -8.74
CA VAL A 55 6.85 -2.50 -8.65
C VAL A 55 7.14 -3.06 -10.03
N LEU A 56 6.33 -2.75 -11.04
CA LEU A 56 6.58 -3.19 -12.41
C LEU A 56 7.90 -2.64 -12.96
N GLY A 57 8.19 -1.36 -12.77
CA GLY A 57 9.44 -0.74 -13.21
C GLY A 57 10.67 -1.34 -12.52
N LEU A 58 10.59 -1.55 -11.20
CA LEU A 58 11.65 -2.22 -10.44
C LEU A 58 11.80 -3.69 -10.86
N SER A 59 10.70 -4.41 -11.10
CA SER A 59 10.74 -5.78 -11.62
C SER A 59 11.42 -5.83 -12.98
N VAL A 60 11.06 -4.96 -13.92
CA VAL A 60 11.70 -4.89 -15.25
C VAL A 60 13.18 -4.56 -15.15
N TRP A 61 13.56 -3.67 -14.22
CA TRP A 61 14.96 -3.24 -14.07
C TRP A 61 15.84 -4.27 -13.35
N LEU A 62 15.31 -4.92 -12.30
CA LEU A 62 16.05 -5.87 -11.45
C LEU A 62 15.99 -7.30 -11.98
N LEU A 63 14.93 -7.69 -12.69
CA LEU A 63 14.87 -8.99 -13.36
C LEU A 63 15.76 -8.89 -14.61
N LYS A 64 16.98 -9.43 -14.49
CA LYS A 64 17.81 -9.73 -15.66
C LYS A 64 16.99 -10.56 -16.63
N LYS A 65 17.11 -10.26 -17.93
CA LYS A 65 16.48 -11.01 -19.02
C LYS A 65 16.61 -12.50 -18.72
N GLN A 66 15.48 -13.18 -18.50
CA GLN A 66 15.49 -14.62 -18.34
C GLN A 66 15.87 -15.20 -19.71
N GLU A 67 17.11 -15.63 -19.84
CA GLU A 67 17.61 -16.35 -21.01
C GLU A 67 16.80 -17.65 -21.10
N GLY A 68 15.95 -17.73 -22.13
CA GLY A 68 15.33 -18.97 -22.58
C GLY A 68 16.15 -19.56 -23.71
#